data_AF-A0A2X3INX2-F1
#
_entry.id   AF-A0A2X3INX2-F1
#
_cell.length_a   1.000
_cell.length_b   1.000
_cell.length_c   1.000
_cell.angle_alpha   90.00
_cell.angle_beta   90.00
_cell.angle_gamma   90.00
#
_symmetry.space_group_name_H-M   'P 1'
#
loop_
_entity.id
_entity.type
_entity.pdbx_description
1 polymer ?
#
loop_
_entity_poly.entity_id
_entity_poly.type
_entity_poly.pdbx_seq_one_letter_code
_entity_poly.pdbx_strand_id
1 'polypeptide(L)'
;MTKWAKLGVAPLTSMFLFGPNQPSPTTNFRPELHDSNGLSIHAGNGEWIWRPLNNPKHLAVQFLRTENPVGFGLLQRGRQFSRFEDLDDRYDQRPSAWVAPVGDWGKGRVELVEIPTNDETNDNIVAYWTPDQLPDPGKEMNFKYTITFSRDEDKMHAPDNAYVLQTRRSTGDVKQSNLIRQPDGTIAFVVDFTGADMKKLPADTPVTAQTSIGDNGEIV
;
A
#
# COMPACT_ATOMS: atom_id res chain seq x y z
N MET A 1 -11.61 5.36 35.84
CA MET A 1 -10.99 4.45 34.85
C MET A 1 -11.02 5.13 33.50
N THR A 2 -9.92 5.09 32.75
CA THR A 2 -9.75 5.88 31.51
C THR A 2 -10.37 5.14 30.31
N LYS A 3 -11.17 5.84 29.51
CA LYS A 3 -11.67 5.36 28.22
C LYS A 3 -10.71 5.83 27.12
N TRP A 4 -10.20 4.89 26.33
CA TRP A 4 -9.30 5.21 25.22
C TRP A 4 -10.09 5.66 24.00
N ALA A 5 -9.61 6.68 23.29
CA ALA A 5 -10.25 7.17 22.07
C ALA A 5 -10.02 6.22 20.87
N LYS A 6 -8.92 5.47 20.88
CA LYS A 6 -8.54 4.55 19.80
C LYS A 6 -7.71 3.39 20.35
N LEU A 7 -7.94 2.20 19.80
CA LEU A 7 -7.11 1.00 20.02
C LEU A 7 -6.59 0.52 18.67
N GLY A 8 -5.27 0.37 18.54
CA GLY A 8 -4.63 -0.27 17.39
C GLY A 8 -4.32 -1.73 17.70
N VAL A 9 -4.89 -2.64 16.91
CA VAL A 9 -4.72 -4.09 17.05
C VAL A 9 -3.84 -4.59 15.90
N ALA A 10 -2.89 -5.46 16.25
CA ALA A 10 -1.87 -6.00 15.34
C ALA A 10 -1.17 -4.91 14.50
N PRO A 11 -0.55 -3.91 15.16
CA PRO A 11 0.09 -2.81 14.46
C PRO A 11 1.35 -3.28 13.73
N LEU A 12 1.55 -2.73 12.54
CA LEU A 12 2.77 -2.79 11.75
C LEU A 12 3.31 -1.36 11.60
N THR A 13 4.61 -1.19 11.79
CA THR A 13 5.33 0.03 11.42
C THR A 13 6.28 -0.27 10.27
N SER A 14 6.51 0.73 9.43
CA SER A 14 7.42 0.65 8.30
C SER A 14 7.87 2.07 7.93
N MET A 15 8.69 2.13 6.89
CA MET A 15 9.16 3.36 6.31
C MET A 15 8.88 3.41 4.79
N PHE A 16 8.53 4.60 4.28
CA PHE A 16 8.57 4.96 2.86
C PHE A 16 9.08 6.40 2.67
N LEU A 17 10.18 6.60 1.93
CA LEU A 17 10.72 7.94 1.61
C LEU A 17 10.35 8.40 0.21
N PHE A 18 10.68 7.60 -0.81
CA PHE A 18 10.33 7.86 -2.21
C PHE A 18 10.29 6.57 -3.05
N GLY A 19 9.57 6.65 -4.17
CA GLY A 19 9.45 5.54 -5.13
C GLY A 19 8.87 6.03 -6.46
N PRO A 20 8.59 5.16 -7.43
CA PRO A 20 8.11 5.57 -8.75
C PRO A 20 6.78 6.33 -8.74
N ASN A 21 5.94 6.13 -7.72
CA ASN A 21 4.68 6.84 -7.52
C ASN A 21 4.89 8.26 -6.92
N GLN A 22 6.00 8.47 -6.23
CA GLN A 22 6.44 9.76 -5.69
C GLN A 22 7.98 9.83 -5.74
N PRO A 23 8.57 10.16 -6.90
CA PRO A 23 10.03 10.18 -7.04
C PRO A 23 10.70 11.18 -6.10
N SER A 24 11.97 10.91 -5.78
CA SER A 24 12.78 11.81 -4.97
C SER A 24 12.80 13.23 -5.57
N PRO A 25 12.58 14.28 -4.78
CA PRO A 25 12.70 15.66 -5.27
C PRO A 25 14.17 16.07 -5.45
N THR A 26 15.11 15.32 -4.88
CA THR A 26 16.55 15.51 -4.99
C THR A 26 17.16 14.37 -5.81
N THR A 27 18.18 14.69 -6.61
CA THR A 27 18.93 13.67 -7.34
C THR A 27 19.48 12.64 -6.36
N ASN A 28 19.11 11.38 -6.56
CA ASN A 28 19.60 10.25 -5.80
C ASN A 28 19.97 9.15 -6.81
N PHE A 29 21.07 8.44 -6.57
CA PHE A 29 21.43 7.31 -7.43
C PHE A 29 20.46 6.14 -7.23
N ARG A 30 19.83 6.07 -6.05
CA ARG A 30 18.79 5.09 -5.72
C ARG A 30 17.48 5.46 -6.41
N PRO A 31 16.88 4.57 -7.21
CA PRO A 31 15.57 4.83 -7.82
C PRO A 31 14.41 4.85 -6.82
N GLU A 32 14.50 4.02 -5.78
CA GLU A 32 13.50 3.85 -4.72
C GLU A 32 14.19 3.70 -3.36
N LEU A 33 13.54 4.15 -2.28
CA LEU A 33 14.03 4.00 -0.91
C LEU A 33 12.83 3.85 0.05
N HIS A 34 12.57 2.61 0.47
CA HIS A 34 11.46 2.25 1.35
C HIS A 34 11.62 0.81 1.89
N ASP A 35 10.93 0.53 3.00
CA ASP A 35 10.82 -0.81 3.60
C ASP A 35 9.51 -1.52 3.20
N SER A 36 8.54 -0.74 2.74
CA SER A 36 7.29 -1.18 2.16
C SER A 36 6.81 -0.12 1.17
N ASN A 37 6.05 -0.52 0.15
CA ASN A 37 5.51 0.41 -0.85
C ASN A 37 3.98 0.36 -1.02
N GLY A 38 3.30 -0.48 -0.25
CA GLY A 38 1.84 -0.40 -0.16
C GLY A 38 1.25 -1.16 1.01
N LEU A 39 0.08 -0.70 1.42
CA LEU A 39 -0.83 -1.44 2.27
C LEU A 39 -1.70 -2.35 1.40
N SER A 40 -1.65 -3.64 1.65
CA SER A 40 -2.54 -4.65 1.07
C SER A 40 -3.61 -5.01 2.09
N ILE A 41 -4.87 -5.14 1.65
CA ILE A 41 -6.00 -5.53 2.50
C ILE A 41 -6.82 -6.57 1.74
N HIS A 42 -7.14 -7.67 2.41
CA HIS A 42 -8.18 -8.60 2.01
C HIS A 42 -9.39 -8.35 2.91
N ALA A 43 -10.36 -7.60 2.39
CA ALA A 43 -11.53 -7.15 3.11
C ALA A 43 -12.49 -8.33 3.39
N GLY A 44 -13.37 -8.17 4.37
CA GLY A 44 -14.30 -9.24 4.75
C GLY A 44 -15.38 -9.56 3.72
N ASN A 45 -15.58 -8.67 2.74
CA ASN A 45 -16.40 -8.93 1.56
C ASN A 45 -15.65 -9.71 0.45
N GLY A 46 -14.38 -10.08 0.67
CA GLY A 46 -13.52 -10.77 -0.30
C GLY A 46 -12.76 -9.87 -1.27
N GLU A 47 -12.93 -8.54 -1.19
CA GLU A 47 -12.22 -7.60 -2.05
C GLU A 47 -10.75 -7.48 -1.65
N TRP A 48 -9.86 -7.48 -2.65
CA TRP A 48 -8.45 -7.15 -2.48
C TRP A 48 -8.20 -5.69 -2.81
N ILE A 49 -7.63 -4.97 -1.85
CA ILE A 49 -7.38 -3.54 -1.95
C ILE A 49 -5.89 -3.29 -1.81
N TRP A 50 -5.35 -2.52 -2.74
CA TRP A 50 -3.96 -2.09 -2.73
C TRP A 50 -3.87 -0.57 -2.61
N ARG A 51 -3.22 -0.09 -1.56
CA ARG A 51 -2.98 1.33 -1.33
C ARG A 51 -1.48 1.61 -1.38
N PRO A 52 -0.95 2.14 -2.50
CA PRO A 52 0.44 2.59 -2.57
C PRO A 52 0.74 3.64 -1.49
N LEU A 53 1.89 3.50 -0.83
CA LEU A 53 2.32 4.42 0.23
C LEU A 53 2.85 5.73 -0.35
N ASN A 54 2.76 6.79 0.43
CA ASN A 54 3.29 8.10 0.13
C ASN A 54 4.10 8.62 1.33
N ASN A 55 4.98 9.57 1.05
CA ASN A 55 5.59 10.43 2.05
C ASN A 55 4.94 11.83 1.92
N PRO A 56 3.80 12.07 2.59
CA PRO A 56 3.01 13.27 2.39
C PRO A 56 3.66 14.50 3.03
N LYS A 57 3.25 15.70 2.62
CA LYS A 57 3.70 16.97 3.24
C LYS A 57 3.07 17.24 4.60
N HIS A 58 1.94 16.58 4.91
CA HIS A 58 1.19 16.70 6.15
C HIS A 58 0.79 15.30 6.62
N LEU A 59 0.59 15.12 7.93
CA LEU A 59 0.08 13.88 8.49
C LEU A 59 -1.20 13.45 7.76
N ALA A 60 -1.17 12.27 7.15
CA ALA A 60 -2.32 11.69 6.49
C ALA A 60 -2.78 10.45 7.26
N VAL A 61 -4.08 10.42 7.57
CA VAL A 61 -4.73 9.26 8.18
C VAL A 61 -5.84 8.82 7.24
N GLN A 62 -5.72 7.60 6.74
CA GLN A 62 -6.69 6.99 5.86
C GLN A 62 -7.25 5.74 6.52
N PHE A 63 -8.48 5.40 6.21
CA PHE A 63 -9.10 4.21 6.77
C PHE A 63 -9.95 3.51 5.73
N LEU A 64 -9.88 2.18 5.74
CA LEU A 64 -10.79 1.32 5.01
C LEU A 64 -11.71 0.63 6.01
N ARG A 65 -13.01 0.93 5.94
CA ARG A 65 -14.03 0.25 6.74
C ARG A 65 -14.28 -1.15 6.18
N THR A 66 -14.29 -2.13 7.07
CA THR A 66 -14.69 -3.50 6.75
C THR A 66 -15.22 -4.16 8.02
N GLU A 67 -16.00 -5.22 7.85
CA GLU A 67 -16.36 -6.14 8.92
C GLU A 67 -15.57 -7.42 8.73
N ASN A 68 -15.02 -8.02 9.79
CA ASN A 68 -14.25 -9.28 9.75
C ASN A 68 -13.19 -9.33 8.63
N PRO A 69 -12.14 -8.47 8.68
CA PRO A 69 -11.08 -8.50 7.67
C PRO A 69 -10.41 -9.88 7.60
N VAL A 70 -10.18 -10.38 6.38
CA VAL A 70 -9.47 -11.66 6.16
C VAL A 70 -7.97 -11.49 6.39
N GLY A 71 -7.43 -10.31 6.08
CA GLY A 71 -6.06 -9.93 6.42
C GLY A 71 -5.66 -8.56 5.91
N PHE A 72 -4.54 -8.06 6.41
CA PHE A 72 -3.94 -6.81 5.95
C PHE A 72 -2.44 -6.83 6.20
N GLY A 73 -1.67 -6.04 5.45
CA GLY A 73 -0.22 -6.03 5.60
C GLY A 73 0.47 -4.88 4.90
N LEU A 74 1.67 -4.54 5.38
CA LEU A 74 2.59 -3.66 4.68
C LEU A 74 3.51 -4.54 3.82
N LEU A 75 3.42 -4.36 2.51
CA LEU A 75 4.12 -5.20 1.54
C LEU A 75 5.18 -4.39 0.80
N GLN A 76 6.21 -5.12 0.40
CA GLN A 76 7.30 -4.68 -0.45
C GLN A 76 7.22 -5.41 -1.79
N ARG A 77 6.43 -4.88 -2.73
CA ARG A 77 6.32 -5.45 -4.08
C ARG A 77 7.40 -4.89 -5.00
N GLY A 78 8.05 -5.77 -5.77
CA GLY A 78 9.14 -5.39 -6.68
C GLY A 78 10.49 -5.41 -5.98
N ARG A 79 11.14 -6.58 -6.03
CA ARG A 79 12.38 -6.88 -5.28
C ARG A 79 13.65 -6.90 -6.14
N GLN A 80 13.58 -6.40 -7.37
CA GLN A 80 14.79 -6.29 -8.19
C GLN A 80 15.77 -5.34 -7.51
N PHE A 81 17.01 -5.78 -7.27
CA PHE A 81 18.06 -4.93 -6.67
C PHE A 81 18.17 -3.58 -7.37
N SER A 82 17.98 -3.55 -8.69
CA SER A 82 18.04 -2.34 -9.51
C SER A 82 16.97 -1.28 -9.23
N ARG A 83 15.98 -1.58 -8.37
CA ARG A 83 15.05 -0.57 -7.87
C ARG A 83 15.63 0.25 -6.73
N PHE A 84 16.63 -0.28 -6.03
CA PHE A 84 17.15 0.30 -4.81
C PHE A 84 18.62 0.69 -4.94
N GLU A 85 19.43 -0.14 -5.63
CA GLU A 85 20.87 0.08 -5.89
C GLU A 85 21.72 0.28 -4.62
N ASP A 86 21.19 -0.07 -3.44
CA ASP A 86 21.86 0.10 -2.15
C ASP A 86 22.48 -1.21 -1.65
N LEU A 87 23.81 -1.26 -1.58
CA LEU A 87 24.57 -2.43 -1.14
C LEU A 87 24.60 -2.63 0.38
N ASP A 88 24.41 -1.56 1.16
CA ASP A 88 24.51 -1.58 2.62
C ASP A 88 23.15 -1.89 3.24
N ASP A 89 22.10 -1.17 2.84
CA ASP A 89 20.78 -1.22 3.46
C ASP A 89 19.86 -2.32 2.93
N ARG A 90 20.17 -2.86 1.73
CA ARG A 90 19.50 -4.01 1.09
C ARG A 90 17.97 -3.99 1.19
N TYR A 91 17.37 -2.84 0.86
CA TYR A 91 15.91 -2.67 0.84
C TYR A 91 15.21 -3.77 0.04
N ASP A 92 15.80 -4.21 -1.09
CA ASP A 92 15.33 -5.34 -1.91
C ASP A 92 15.09 -6.65 -1.15
N GLN A 93 15.73 -6.81 0.01
CA GLN A 93 15.64 -7.99 0.87
C GLN A 93 14.75 -7.81 2.09
N ARG A 94 14.29 -6.59 2.43
CA ARG A 94 13.48 -6.35 3.63
C ARG A 94 12.11 -7.02 3.50
N PRO A 95 11.54 -7.59 4.57
CA PRO A 95 10.36 -8.45 4.48
C PRO A 95 9.08 -7.64 4.25
N SER A 96 8.13 -8.25 3.54
CA SER A 96 6.71 -7.90 3.68
C SER A 96 6.17 -8.49 4.98
N ALA A 97 5.18 -7.84 5.61
CA ALA A 97 4.49 -8.34 6.80
C ALA A 97 2.98 -8.42 6.56
N TRP A 98 2.40 -9.62 6.74
CA TRP A 98 0.97 -9.87 6.57
C TRP A 98 0.32 -10.36 7.86
N VAL A 99 -0.69 -9.64 8.35
CA VAL A 99 -1.53 -10.01 9.48
C VAL A 99 -2.74 -10.79 8.97
N ALA A 100 -2.93 -12.00 9.49
CA ALA A 100 -4.13 -12.81 9.26
C ALA A 100 -4.88 -13.01 10.59
N PRO A 101 -6.02 -12.33 10.80
CA PRO A 101 -6.93 -12.56 11.92
C PRO A 101 -7.38 -14.01 12.06
N VAL A 102 -7.54 -14.46 13.30
CA VAL A 102 -8.15 -15.75 13.64
C VAL A 102 -9.47 -15.46 14.36
N GLY A 103 -10.57 -15.84 13.71
CA GLY A 103 -11.94 -15.55 14.16
C GLY A 103 -12.42 -14.16 13.74
N ASP A 104 -13.62 -13.82 14.18
CA ASP A 104 -14.32 -12.60 13.77
C ASP A 104 -13.88 -11.39 14.60
N TRP A 105 -13.31 -10.39 13.94
CA TRP A 105 -12.90 -9.12 14.57
C TRP A 105 -14.01 -8.07 14.60
N GLY A 106 -15.16 -8.37 14.00
CA GLY A 106 -16.34 -7.52 13.95
C GLY A 106 -16.15 -6.29 13.07
N LYS A 107 -16.97 -5.26 13.35
CA LYS A 107 -16.97 -3.99 12.62
C LYS A 107 -15.83 -3.09 13.08
N GLY A 108 -15.15 -2.51 12.11
CA GLY A 108 -14.07 -1.57 12.35
C GLY A 108 -13.47 -1.09 11.05
N ARG A 109 -12.18 -0.81 11.10
CA ARG A 109 -11.42 -0.33 9.95
C ARG A 109 -9.94 -0.67 10.06
N VAL A 110 -9.33 -0.91 8.92
CA VAL A 110 -7.87 -0.90 8.79
C VAL A 110 -7.48 0.57 8.60
N GLU A 111 -6.66 1.11 9.49
CA GLU A 111 -6.13 2.47 9.39
C GLU A 111 -4.69 2.45 8.87
N LEU A 112 -4.40 3.39 7.98
CA LEU A 112 -3.07 3.72 7.49
C LEU A 112 -2.73 5.13 7.96
N VAL A 113 -1.58 5.29 8.61
CA VAL A 113 -1.02 6.56 9.04
C VAL A 113 0.27 6.79 8.27
N GLU A 114 0.34 7.89 7.53
CA GLU A 114 1.52 8.33 6.77
C GLU A 114 2.00 9.65 7.37
N ILE A 115 3.20 9.63 7.95
CA ILE A 115 3.84 10.74 8.65
C ILE A 115 4.84 11.41 7.69
N PRO A 116 4.89 12.74 7.59
CA PRO A 116 5.93 13.42 6.83
C PRO A 116 7.31 13.10 7.40
N THR A 117 8.23 12.64 6.56
CA THR A 117 9.65 12.48 6.93
C THR A 117 10.56 13.03 5.85
N ASN A 118 11.74 13.50 6.26
CA ASN A 118 12.82 13.88 5.35
C ASN A 118 13.99 12.88 5.42
N ASP A 119 13.88 11.84 6.25
CA ASP A 119 14.99 10.99 6.65
C ASP A 119 14.50 9.54 6.82
N GLU A 120 15.28 8.62 6.28
CA GLU A 120 15.01 7.19 6.29
C GLU A 120 15.14 6.51 7.64
N THR A 121 15.84 7.12 8.58
CA THR A 121 16.09 6.57 9.91
C THR A 121 14.84 6.51 10.79
N ASN A 122 13.77 7.23 10.41
CA ASN A 122 12.52 7.28 11.16
C ASN A 122 11.40 6.58 10.39
N ASP A 123 10.84 5.53 10.98
CA ASP A 123 9.60 4.92 10.51
C ASP A 123 8.49 5.99 10.41
N ASN A 124 7.88 6.07 9.25
CA ASN A 124 6.86 7.08 8.95
C ASN A 124 5.53 6.48 8.47
N ILE A 125 5.40 5.15 8.51
CA ILE A 125 4.22 4.41 8.09
C ILE A 125 3.72 3.55 9.25
N VAL A 126 2.42 3.60 9.52
CA VAL A 126 1.78 2.74 10.51
C VAL A 126 0.49 2.16 9.92
N ALA A 127 0.29 0.84 10.05
CA ALA A 127 -0.96 0.18 9.70
C ALA A 127 -1.47 -0.69 10.85
N TYR A 128 -2.77 -0.64 11.14
CA TYR A 128 -3.39 -1.46 12.18
C TYR A 128 -4.90 -1.61 11.96
N TRP A 129 -5.49 -2.60 12.62
CA TRP A 129 -6.94 -2.69 12.78
C TRP A 129 -7.41 -1.84 13.96
N THR A 130 -8.55 -1.17 13.83
CA THR A 130 -9.24 -0.53 14.95
C THR A 130 -10.73 -0.89 14.95
N PRO A 131 -11.26 -1.48 16.04
CA PRO A 131 -12.69 -1.73 16.18
C PRO A 131 -13.48 -0.43 16.23
N ASP A 132 -14.71 -0.42 15.69
CA ASP A 132 -15.58 0.77 15.77
C ASP A 132 -16.09 1.02 17.20
N GLN A 133 -16.15 -0.03 18.04
CA GLN A 133 -16.57 0.07 19.43
C GLN A 133 -15.55 -0.60 20.35
N LEU A 134 -15.22 0.12 21.43
CA LEU A 134 -14.41 -0.41 22.54
C LEU A 134 -15.34 -0.73 23.70
N PRO A 135 -15.13 -1.87 24.40
CA PRO A 135 -15.96 -2.22 25.54
C PRO A 135 -15.64 -1.30 26.73
N ASP A 136 -16.48 -1.36 27.76
CA ASP A 136 -16.26 -0.58 28.97
C ASP A 136 -14.92 -0.94 29.65
N PRO A 137 -14.27 0.01 30.34
CA PRO A 137 -13.03 -0.26 31.06
C PRO A 137 -13.15 -1.48 31.99
N GLY A 138 -12.19 -2.39 31.88
CA GLY A 138 -12.16 -3.65 32.65
C GLY A 138 -12.87 -4.83 31.99
N LYS A 139 -13.50 -4.64 30.83
CA LYS A 139 -14.00 -5.74 30.00
C LYS A 139 -12.88 -6.32 29.12
N GLU A 140 -12.91 -7.63 28.97
CA GLU A 140 -11.91 -8.38 28.18
C GLU A 140 -12.14 -8.20 26.67
N MET A 141 -11.04 -8.13 25.91
CA MET A 141 -11.02 -8.22 24.45
C MET A 141 -10.03 -9.30 24.06
N ASN A 142 -10.44 -10.21 23.18
CA ASN A 142 -9.61 -11.31 22.71
C ASN A 142 -9.29 -11.14 21.23
N PHE A 143 -8.01 -11.00 20.90
CA PHE A 143 -7.52 -10.95 19.52
C PHE A 143 -6.51 -12.07 19.31
N LYS A 144 -6.77 -12.89 18.29
CA LYS A 144 -5.86 -13.94 17.83
C LYS A 144 -5.55 -13.66 16.36
N TYR A 145 -4.29 -13.79 15.98
CA TYR A 145 -3.82 -13.57 14.62
C TYR A 145 -2.44 -14.20 14.42
N THR A 146 -2.04 -14.31 13.16
CA THR A 146 -0.66 -14.59 12.77
C THR A 146 -0.06 -13.39 12.07
N ILE A 147 1.25 -13.21 12.19
CA ILE A 147 2.03 -12.28 11.35
C ILE A 147 2.99 -13.11 10.52
N THR A 148 2.87 -13.03 9.20
CA THR A 148 3.78 -13.68 8.26
C THR A 148 4.77 -12.65 7.74
N PHE A 149 6.05 -12.85 8.04
CA PHE A 149 7.14 -12.11 7.41
C PHE A 149 7.70 -12.93 6.24
N SER A 150 7.69 -12.39 5.04
CA SER A 150 8.15 -13.12 3.86
C SER A 150 8.58 -12.18 2.73
N ARG A 151 9.26 -12.75 1.73
CA ARG A 151 9.68 -12.10 0.48
C ARG A 151 8.97 -12.66 -0.75
N ASP A 152 7.96 -13.50 -0.53
CA ASP A 152 7.14 -14.13 -1.56
C ASP A 152 5.77 -13.42 -1.60
N GLU A 153 5.73 -12.17 -2.09
CA GLU A 153 4.49 -11.37 -2.09
C GLU A 153 3.37 -12.00 -2.94
N ASP A 154 3.70 -12.82 -3.93
CA ASP A 154 2.75 -13.59 -4.75
C ASP A 154 2.00 -14.64 -3.93
N LYS A 155 2.63 -15.20 -2.88
CA LYS A 155 1.98 -16.13 -1.94
C LYS A 155 1.13 -15.43 -0.88
N MET A 156 1.24 -14.10 -0.76
CA MET A 156 0.42 -13.28 0.12
C MET A 156 -0.83 -12.72 -0.57
N HIS A 157 -1.09 -13.12 -1.82
CA HIS A 157 -2.20 -12.65 -2.63
C HIS A 157 -2.95 -13.85 -3.21
N ALA A 158 -4.25 -13.71 -3.48
CA ALA A 158 -5.02 -14.79 -4.08
C ALA A 158 -4.53 -15.07 -5.53
N PRO A 159 -4.32 -16.34 -5.93
CA PRO A 159 -3.70 -16.67 -7.22
C PRO A 159 -4.59 -16.31 -8.43
N ASP A 160 -5.90 -16.26 -8.22
CA ASP A 160 -6.94 -15.90 -9.18
C ASP A 160 -7.23 -14.39 -9.22
N ASN A 161 -6.55 -13.59 -8.40
CA ASN A 161 -6.68 -12.14 -8.37
C ASN A 161 -5.39 -11.45 -8.82
N ALA A 162 -5.47 -10.60 -9.85
CA ALA A 162 -4.33 -9.80 -10.29
C ALA A 162 -4.02 -8.71 -9.25
N TYR A 163 -2.74 -8.38 -9.09
CA TYR A 163 -2.26 -7.37 -8.17
C TYR A 163 -1.33 -6.38 -8.84
N VAL A 164 -1.24 -5.17 -8.27
CA VAL A 164 -0.35 -4.12 -8.75
C VAL A 164 1.09 -4.48 -8.44
N LEU A 165 1.92 -4.63 -9.47
CA LEU A 165 3.36 -4.82 -9.35
C LEU A 165 4.07 -3.50 -9.04
N GLN A 166 3.63 -2.41 -9.68
CA GLN A 166 4.22 -1.08 -9.52
C GLN A 166 3.26 0.02 -9.99
N THR A 167 3.43 1.21 -9.42
CA THR A 167 2.74 2.44 -9.82
C THR A 167 3.79 3.49 -10.16
N ARG A 168 3.76 4.01 -11.39
CA ARG A 168 4.67 5.06 -11.85
C ARG A 168 3.90 6.35 -12.10
N ARG A 169 4.34 7.44 -11.46
CA ARG A 169 3.83 8.78 -11.71
C ARG A 169 4.53 9.39 -12.92
N SER A 170 3.77 10.02 -13.79
CA SER A 170 4.27 10.80 -14.92
C SER A 170 3.50 12.12 -15.02
N THR A 171 4.09 13.10 -15.68
CA THR A 171 3.31 14.25 -16.16
C THR A 171 2.25 13.74 -17.11
N GLY A 172 1.04 14.29 -17.05
CA GLY A 172 0.12 14.10 -18.16
C GLY A 172 0.65 14.77 -19.43
N ASP A 173 0.10 14.39 -20.57
CA ASP A 173 0.68 14.72 -21.87
C ASP A 173 -0.36 14.86 -22.97
N VAL A 174 -0.17 15.87 -23.83
CA VAL A 174 -0.75 15.92 -25.17
C VAL A 174 0.32 15.38 -26.12
N LYS A 175 0.09 14.24 -26.78
CA LYS A 175 1.06 13.68 -27.75
C LYS A 175 1.46 14.75 -28.77
N GLN A 176 2.71 15.23 -28.72
CA GLN A 176 3.31 16.14 -29.69
C GLN A 176 4.39 15.44 -30.54
N SER A 177 4.73 16.04 -31.67
CA SER A 177 5.71 15.53 -32.62
C SER A 177 7.17 15.66 -32.15
N ASN A 178 7.44 16.44 -31.09
CA ASN A 178 8.76 16.61 -30.48
C ASN A 178 8.87 15.80 -29.17
N LEU A 179 10.11 15.49 -28.76
CA LEU A 179 10.38 14.68 -27.55
C LEU A 179 10.22 15.49 -26.24
N ILE A 180 10.09 16.82 -26.33
CA ILE A 180 9.96 17.72 -25.17
C ILE A 180 8.46 18.00 -24.97
N ARG A 181 7.85 17.24 -24.08
CA ARG A 181 6.44 17.36 -23.68
C ARG A 181 6.25 18.58 -22.79
N GLN A 182 5.22 19.39 -23.05
CA GLN A 182 4.85 20.50 -22.16
C GLN A 182 3.80 20.03 -21.14
N PRO A 183 3.96 20.35 -19.84
CA PRO A 183 2.94 20.07 -18.86
C PRO A 183 1.63 20.82 -19.20
N ASP A 184 0.53 20.09 -19.27
CA ASP A 184 -0.82 20.63 -19.49
C ASP A 184 -1.62 20.79 -18.19
N GLY A 185 -0.96 20.58 -17.04
CA GLY A 185 -1.58 20.59 -15.72
C GLY A 185 -2.17 19.25 -15.29
N THR A 186 -2.20 18.24 -16.16
CA THR A 186 -2.67 16.89 -15.82
C THR A 186 -1.53 16.01 -15.30
N ILE A 187 -1.89 14.94 -14.61
CA ILE A 187 -0.98 13.93 -14.04
C ILE A 187 -1.42 12.56 -14.53
N ALA A 188 -0.46 11.70 -14.86
CA ALA A 188 -0.73 10.34 -15.29
C ALA A 188 -0.13 9.33 -14.30
N PHE A 189 -0.82 8.21 -14.14
CA PHE A 189 -0.30 7.05 -13.44
C PHE A 189 -0.27 5.86 -14.39
N VAL A 190 0.89 5.22 -14.50
CA VAL A 190 1.02 3.92 -15.16
C VAL A 190 1.01 2.86 -14.07
N VAL A 191 -0.04 2.04 -14.06
CA VAL A 191 -0.26 0.99 -13.05
C VAL A 191 -0.14 -0.36 -13.73
N ASP A 192 0.90 -1.12 -13.39
CA ASP A 192 1.13 -2.44 -13.98
C ASP A 192 0.53 -3.52 -13.08
N PHE A 193 -0.36 -4.33 -13.65
CA PHE A 193 -0.94 -5.49 -12.99
C PHE A 193 -0.23 -6.77 -13.41
N THR A 194 -0.12 -7.72 -12.47
CA THR A 194 0.36 -9.08 -12.73
C THR A 194 -0.35 -10.07 -11.79
N GLY A 195 -0.26 -11.36 -12.05
CA GLY A 195 -0.88 -12.38 -11.22
C GLY A 195 -0.67 -13.77 -11.79
N ALA A 196 -0.85 -14.81 -10.98
CA ALA A 196 -0.62 -16.19 -11.42
C ALA A 196 -1.54 -16.56 -12.58
N ASP A 197 -2.84 -16.27 -12.46
CA ASP A 197 -3.81 -16.54 -13.52
C ASP A 197 -3.78 -15.48 -14.63
N MET A 198 -3.50 -14.21 -14.30
CA MET A 198 -3.38 -13.15 -15.30
C MET A 198 -2.29 -13.44 -16.35
N LYS A 199 -1.17 -14.04 -15.94
CA LYS A 199 -0.07 -14.44 -16.84
C LYS A 199 -0.45 -15.49 -17.87
N LYS A 200 -1.58 -16.18 -17.68
CA LYS A 200 -2.08 -17.23 -18.59
C LYS A 200 -3.07 -16.68 -19.62
N LEU A 201 -3.55 -15.45 -19.44
CA LEU A 201 -4.51 -14.83 -20.33
C LEU A 201 -3.88 -14.56 -21.71
N PRO A 202 -4.60 -14.81 -22.83
CA PRO A 202 -4.19 -14.38 -24.15
C PRO A 202 -3.92 -12.87 -24.22
N ALA A 203 -2.97 -12.45 -25.05
CA ALA A 203 -2.60 -11.03 -25.20
C ALA A 203 -3.75 -10.14 -25.72
N ASP A 204 -4.70 -10.73 -26.44
CA ASP A 204 -5.91 -10.10 -26.97
C ASP A 204 -7.12 -10.17 -26.03
N THR A 205 -6.93 -10.60 -24.77
CA THR A 205 -7.98 -10.58 -23.76
C THR A 205 -8.49 -9.13 -23.57
N PRO A 206 -9.80 -8.87 -23.72
CA PRO A 206 -10.36 -7.52 -23.64
C PRO A 206 -10.49 -7.05 -22.18
N VAL A 207 -9.37 -6.71 -21.55
CA VAL A 207 -9.33 -6.20 -20.18
C VAL A 207 -9.87 -4.75 -20.14
N THR A 208 -10.84 -4.50 -19.27
CA THR A 208 -11.40 -3.16 -19.03
C THR A 208 -11.09 -2.69 -17.61
N ALA A 209 -10.93 -1.37 -17.42
CA ALA A 209 -10.77 -0.78 -16.10
C ALA A 209 -12.08 -0.16 -15.62
N GLN A 210 -12.45 -0.44 -14.37
CA GLN A 210 -13.44 0.34 -13.65
C GLN A 210 -12.70 1.38 -12.80
N THR A 211 -12.99 2.65 -13.03
CA THR A 211 -12.25 3.76 -12.42
C THR A 211 -13.17 4.74 -11.71
N SER A 212 -12.69 5.31 -10.62
CA SER A 212 -13.38 6.35 -9.85
C SER A 212 -12.37 7.35 -9.31
N ILE A 213 -12.78 8.61 -9.17
CA ILE A 213 -12.01 9.68 -8.54
C ILE A 213 -12.90 10.46 -7.58
N GLY A 214 -12.31 11.03 -6.53
CA GLY A 214 -13.04 11.91 -5.61
C GLY A 214 -13.27 13.30 -6.22
N ASP A 215 -14.10 14.11 -5.57
CA ASP A 215 -14.61 15.40 -6.07
C ASP A 215 -13.52 16.46 -6.40
N ASN A 216 -12.30 16.26 -5.91
CA ASN A 216 -11.17 17.17 -6.14
C ASN A 216 -10.32 16.80 -7.38
N GLY A 217 -10.84 15.96 -8.27
CA GLY A 217 -10.18 15.58 -9.51
C GLY A 217 -11.15 15.08 -10.57
N GLU A 218 -10.65 14.96 -11.79
CA GLU A 218 -11.37 14.44 -12.95
C GLU A 218 -10.49 13.42 -13.67
N ILE A 219 -11.08 12.32 -14.15
CA ILE A 219 -10.40 11.35 -15.01
C ILE A 219 -10.59 11.81 -16.45
N VAL A 220 -9.48 12.17 -17.10
CA VAL A 220 -9.42 12.67 -18.49
C VAL A 220 -9.27 11.51 -19.48
#